data_AF-A0A1I3HV42-F1
#
_entry.id   AF-A0A1I3HV42-F1
#
_cell.length_a   1.000
_cell.length_b   1.000
_cell.length_c   1.000
_cell.angle_alpha   90.00
_cell.angle_beta   90.00
_cell.angle_gamma   90.00
#
_symmetry.space_group_name_H-M   'P 1'
#
loop_
_entity.id
_entity.type
_entity.pdbx_description
1 polymer ?
#
loop_
_entity_poly.entity_id
_entity_poly.type
_entity_poly.pdbx_seq_one_letter_code
_entity_poly.pdbx_strand_id
1 'polypeptide(L)'
;MKLVTMVNSKAFLFLFLLYLVLLPFSAIAQEYIGRVVGVSDGDTITILDDQKQQIRVRLAEIDTPESAQPYGTRAKQELSRIVFGKTVIVKVKDTDRYGRKVGRVYIDDIDVNAEMVKIGAAWVYRKYARDQNLYALEKQARKKRVGLWRLPEAQQVPPWEWRKTKR
;
A
#
# COMPACT_ATOMS: atom_id res chain seq x y z
N MET A 1 -56.20 -19.47 37.65
CA MET A 1 -55.25 -20.31 36.88
C MET A 1 -54.29 -19.38 36.14
N LYS A 2 -53.10 -19.08 36.71
CA LYS A 2 -52.08 -18.25 36.04
C LYS A 2 -51.18 -19.18 35.24
N LEU A 3 -51.36 -19.25 33.91
CA LEU A 3 -50.39 -19.89 33.03
C LEU A 3 -49.14 -19.00 32.98
N VAL A 4 -48.15 -19.32 33.81
CA VAL A 4 -46.79 -18.81 33.62
C VAL A 4 -46.18 -19.65 32.52
N THR A 5 -46.17 -19.13 31.29
CA THR A 5 -45.46 -19.72 30.17
C THR A 5 -43.96 -19.78 30.47
N MET A 6 -43.43 -20.99 30.69
CA MET A 6 -41.98 -21.24 30.70
C MET A 6 -41.43 -20.88 29.32
N VAL A 7 -40.80 -19.71 29.20
CA VAL A 7 -39.98 -19.39 28.03
C VAL A 7 -38.77 -20.33 28.06
N ASN A 8 -38.59 -21.12 27.01
CA ASN A 8 -37.53 -22.13 26.94
C ASN A 8 -36.16 -21.44 26.87
N SER A 9 -35.44 -21.43 28.00
CA SER A 9 -34.15 -20.74 28.14
C SER A 9 -33.09 -21.18 27.13
N LYS A 10 -33.18 -22.42 26.63
CA LYS A 10 -32.31 -22.94 25.57
C LYS A 10 -32.60 -22.31 24.21
N ALA A 11 -33.86 -22.02 23.90
CA ALA A 11 -34.23 -21.31 22.67
C ALA A 11 -33.77 -19.84 22.74
N PHE A 12 -33.84 -19.23 23.92
CA PHE A 12 -33.33 -17.87 24.16
C PHE A 12 -31.80 -17.81 24.01
N LEU A 13 -31.07 -18.79 24.57
CA LEU A 13 -29.62 -18.91 24.41
C LEU A 13 -29.22 -19.12 22.94
N PHE A 14 -29.98 -19.92 22.19
CA PHE A 14 -29.71 -20.21 20.79
C PHE A 14 -29.97 -19.00 19.88
N LEU A 15 -31.08 -18.28 20.09
CA LEU A 15 -31.36 -17.01 19.42
C LEU A 15 -30.31 -15.93 19.76
N PHE A 16 -29.83 -15.90 21.00
CA PHE A 16 -28.75 -15.00 21.42
C PHE A 16 -27.40 -15.35 20.77
N LEU A 17 -27.06 -16.64 20.67
CA LEU A 17 -25.86 -17.10 19.96
C LEU A 17 -25.93 -16.79 18.46
N LEU A 18 -27.10 -17.00 17.84
CA LEU A 18 -27.33 -16.70 16.43
C LEU A 18 -27.21 -15.19 16.15
N TYR A 19 -27.68 -14.34 17.06
CA TYR A 19 -27.51 -12.89 16.99
C TYR A 19 -26.05 -12.46 17.12
N LEU A 20 -25.26 -13.14 17.97
CA LEU A 20 -23.82 -12.90 18.14
C LEU A 20 -23.00 -13.25 16.89
N VAL A 21 -23.41 -14.28 16.14
CA VAL A 21 -22.78 -14.66 14.86
C VAL A 21 -23.13 -13.69 13.72
N LEU A 22 -24.27 -13.00 13.82
CA LEU A 22 -24.73 -12.02 12.83
C LEU A 22 -24.15 -10.61 13.05
N LEU A 23 -23.31 -10.38 14.06
CA LEU A 23 -22.63 -9.10 14.22
C LEU A 23 -21.63 -8.90 13.06
N PRO A 24 -21.84 -7.91 12.16
CA PRO A 24 -20.90 -7.65 11.10
C PRO A 24 -19.58 -7.18 11.70
N PHE A 25 -18.54 -8.02 11.62
CA PHE A 25 -17.18 -7.63 11.97
C PHE A 25 -16.70 -6.64 10.91
N SER A 26 -16.92 -5.36 11.16
CA SER A 26 -16.41 -4.31 10.30
C SER A 26 -14.89 -4.30 10.44
N ALA A 27 -14.20 -4.90 9.48
CA ALA A 27 -12.75 -4.83 9.38
C ALA A 27 -12.38 -3.39 9.02
N ILE A 28 -12.13 -2.56 10.04
CA ILE A 28 -11.56 -1.22 9.84
C ILE A 28 -10.14 -1.43 9.31
N ALA A 29 -9.86 -0.91 8.12
CA ALA A 29 -8.50 -0.88 7.60
C ALA A 29 -7.63 -0.07 8.56
N GLN A 30 -6.54 -0.67 9.03
CA GLN A 30 -5.64 0.02 9.95
C GLN A 30 -5.02 1.23 9.23
N GLU A 31 -5.20 2.41 9.79
CA GLU A 31 -4.57 3.63 9.31
C GLU A 31 -3.46 4.07 10.25
N TYR A 32 -2.37 4.59 9.67
CA TYR A 32 -1.31 5.27 10.42
C TYR A 32 -1.16 6.69 9.91
N ILE A 33 -0.92 7.61 10.84
CA ILE A 33 -0.63 9.01 10.52
C ILE A 33 0.75 9.32 11.09
N GLY A 34 1.63 9.88 10.28
CA GLY A 34 2.98 10.18 10.74
C GLY A 34 3.79 11.01 9.77
N ARG A 35 4.83 11.65 10.30
CA ARG A 35 5.78 12.43 9.50
C ARG A 35 6.78 11.50 8.85
N VAL A 36 7.00 11.64 7.54
CA VAL A 36 8.04 10.87 6.85
C VAL A 36 9.41 11.35 7.28
N VAL A 37 10.15 10.48 7.98
CA VAL A 37 11.50 10.73 8.50
C VAL A 37 12.59 10.01 7.72
N GLY A 38 12.22 9.09 6.81
CA GLY A 38 13.17 8.38 5.97
C GLY A 38 12.56 7.84 4.69
N VAL A 39 13.38 7.74 3.65
CA VAL A 39 13.04 7.07 2.38
C VAL A 39 14.16 6.08 2.07
N SER A 40 13.84 4.79 2.10
CA SER A 40 14.82 3.72 1.93
C SER A 40 15.20 3.55 0.45
N ASP A 41 14.18 3.44 -0.40
CA ASP A 41 14.25 3.20 -1.85
C ASP A 41 13.04 3.87 -2.54
N GLY A 42 12.70 3.47 -3.77
CA GLY A 42 11.61 4.07 -4.54
C GLY A 42 10.20 3.68 -4.11
N ASP A 43 10.02 2.69 -3.23
CA ASP A 43 8.70 2.24 -2.77
C ASP A 43 8.60 2.05 -1.25
N THR A 44 9.65 2.38 -0.48
CA THR A 44 9.69 2.18 0.98
C THR A 44 10.05 3.46 1.73
N ILE A 45 9.19 3.83 2.67
CA ILE A 45 9.33 5.00 3.56
C ILE A 45 9.35 4.58 5.04
N THR A 46 9.84 5.47 5.90
CA THR A 46 9.70 5.37 7.35
C THR A 46 8.94 6.59 7.84
N ILE A 47 7.83 6.36 8.55
CA ILE A 47 7.06 7.41 9.22
C ILE A 47 7.32 7.39 10.72
N LEU A 48 7.25 8.55 11.35
CA LEU A 48 7.26 8.75 12.79
C LEU A 48 5.86 9.20 13.22
N ASP A 49 5.17 8.39 14.00
CA ASP A 49 3.85 8.72 14.55
C ASP A 49 3.94 9.69 15.74
N ASP A 50 2.78 10.02 16.33
CA ASP A 50 2.66 10.90 17.49
C ASP A 50 3.25 10.27 18.76
N GLN A 51 3.28 8.94 18.86
CA GLN A 51 3.97 8.21 19.95
C GLN A 51 5.47 8.01 19.70
N LYS A 52 6.04 8.69 18.69
CA LYS A 52 7.46 8.62 18.30
C LYS A 52 7.92 7.22 17.87
N GLN A 53 7.01 6.36 17.46
CA GLN A 53 7.35 5.06 16.90
C GLN A 53 7.69 5.18 15.42
N GLN A 54 8.72 4.48 15.00
CA GLN A 54 9.08 4.38 13.59
C GLN A 54 8.34 3.22 12.94
N ILE A 55 7.55 3.53 11.91
CA ILE A 55 6.81 2.53 11.14
C ILE A 55 7.35 2.53 9.72
N ARG A 56 7.84 1.36 9.29
CA ARG A 56 8.30 1.15 7.91
C ARG A 56 7.12 0.77 7.03
N VAL A 57 6.98 1.48 5.92
CA VAL A 57 5.85 1.35 5.01
C VAL A 57 6.37 1.10 3.60
N ARG A 58 5.90 0.02 2.98
CA ARG A 58 6.06 -0.23 1.55
C ARG A 58 4.79 0.19 0.81
N LEU A 59 4.94 0.91 -0.28
CA LEU A 59 3.84 1.34 -1.13
C LEU A 59 3.20 0.11 -1.79
N ALA A 60 1.92 -0.10 -1.51
CA ALA A 60 1.13 -1.19 -2.07
C ALA A 60 0.97 -1.07 -3.59
N GLU A 61 0.80 -2.23 -4.24
CA GLU A 61 0.42 -2.38 -5.66
C GLU A 61 1.43 -1.86 -6.70
N ILE A 62 2.53 -1.26 -6.26
CA ILE A 62 3.59 -0.77 -7.13
C ILE A 62 4.93 -1.42 -6.77
N ASP A 63 5.88 -1.37 -7.68
CA ASP A 63 7.25 -1.83 -7.46
C ASP A 63 8.18 -0.87 -8.21
N THR A 64 9.19 -0.34 -7.54
CA THR A 64 10.15 0.57 -8.17
C THR A 64 11.43 -0.14 -8.59
N PRO A 65 12.17 0.38 -9.59
CA PRO A 65 13.49 -0.15 -9.91
C PRO A 65 14.38 -0.26 -8.67
N GLU A 66 15.09 -1.39 -8.55
CA GLU A 66 16.01 -1.64 -7.43
C GLU A 66 17.15 -0.61 -7.43
N SER A 67 17.79 -0.38 -6.28
CA SER A 67 18.86 0.64 -6.17
C SER A 67 19.99 0.50 -7.21
N ALA A 68 20.33 -0.73 -7.59
CA ALA A 68 21.35 -1.03 -8.60
C ALA A 68 20.80 -1.16 -10.03
N GLN A 69 19.49 -1.01 -10.22
CA GLN A 69 18.82 -1.06 -11.50
C GLN A 69 18.80 0.33 -12.15
N PRO A 70 18.81 0.41 -13.50
CA PRO A 70 18.52 1.67 -14.17
C PRO A 70 17.28 2.36 -13.58
N TYR A 71 17.42 3.65 -13.29
CA TYR A 71 16.40 4.50 -12.65
C TYR A 71 16.13 4.26 -11.16
N GLY A 72 16.78 3.30 -10.49
CA GLY A 72 16.57 3.04 -9.05
C GLY A 72 16.82 4.25 -8.15
N THR A 73 18.00 4.86 -8.26
CA THR A 73 18.33 6.09 -7.54
C THR A 73 17.35 7.23 -7.83
N ARG A 74 16.91 7.35 -9.09
CA ARG A 74 15.97 8.41 -9.48
C ARG A 74 14.57 8.17 -8.92
N ALA A 75 14.10 6.92 -8.88
CA ALA A 75 12.83 6.56 -8.27
C ALA A 75 12.80 6.93 -6.77
N LYS A 76 13.88 6.63 -6.04
CA LYS A 76 14.05 7.06 -4.64
C LYS A 76 14.01 8.59 -4.50
N GLN A 77 14.68 9.32 -5.40
CA GLN A 77 14.67 10.80 -5.38
C GLN A 77 13.26 11.36 -5.62
N GLU A 78 12.51 10.80 -6.57
CA GLU A 78 11.13 11.23 -6.83
C GLU A 78 10.21 10.96 -5.64
N LEU A 79 10.30 9.77 -5.01
CA LEU A 79 9.54 9.49 -3.79
C LEU A 79 9.91 10.48 -2.69
N SER A 80 11.21 10.68 -2.45
CA SER A 80 11.73 11.63 -1.45
C SER A 80 11.20 13.05 -1.68
N ARG A 81 11.21 13.52 -2.94
CA ARG A 81 10.68 14.84 -3.31
C ARG A 81 9.19 14.97 -2.98
N ILE A 82 8.42 13.89 -3.17
CA ILE A 82 6.98 13.91 -2.92
C ILE A 82 6.69 13.90 -1.42
N VAL A 83 7.37 13.05 -0.64
CA VAL A 83 6.92 12.71 0.72
C VAL A 83 7.82 13.15 1.87
N PHE A 84 9.11 13.39 1.64
CA PHE A 84 10.06 13.56 2.75
C PHE A 84 9.71 14.79 3.60
N GLY A 85 9.70 14.62 4.92
CA GLY A 85 9.40 15.67 5.89
C GLY A 85 7.92 16.02 6.01
N LYS A 86 7.03 15.44 5.18
CA LYS A 86 5.57 15.68 5.22
C LYS A 86 4.87 14.69 6.13
N THR A 87 3.71 15.08 6.64
CA THR A 87 2.78 14.16 7.30
C THR A 87 1.98 13.41 6.25
N VAL A 88 1.89 12.10 6.41
CA VAL A 88 1.16 11.22 5.49
C VAL A 88 0.12 10.39 6.25
N ILE A 89 -0.93 9.99 5.53
CA ILE A 89 -1.87 8.96 5.97
C ILE A 89 -1.54 7.67 5.22
N VAL A 90 -1.40 6.56 5.95
CA VAL A 90 -1.09 5.25 5.39
C VAL A 90 -2.26 4.33 5.64
N LYS A 91 -2.97 3.95 4.58
CA LYS A 91 -4.04 2.95 4.62
C LYS A 91 -3.44 1.56 4.41
N VAL A 92 -3.29 0.80 5.49
CA VAL A 92 -2.61 -0.50 5.47
C VAL A 92 -3.52 -1.57 4.87
N LYS A 93 -2.92 -2.39 4.01
CA LYS A 93 -3.55 -3.56 3.38
C LYS A 93 -2.99 -4.88 3.89
N ASP A 94 -1.71 -4.88 4.27
CA ASP A 94 -1.01 -6.09 4.71
C ASP A 94 0.23 -5.73 5.54
N THR A 95 0.88 -6.73 6.11
CA THR A 95 2.24 -6.63 6.67
C THR A 95 3.12 -7.67 5.97
N ASP A 96 4.21 -7.23 5.35
CA ASP A 96 5.09 -8.16 4.63
C ASP A 96 6.00 -8.96 5.57
N ARG A 97 6.68 -9.97 5.02
CA ARG A 97 7.60 -10.85 5.77
C ARG A 97 8.77 -10.13 6.45
N TYR A 98 9.04 -8.88 6.10
CA TYR A 98 10.10 -8.07 6.69
C TYR A 98 9.56 -7.14 7.79
N GLY A 99 8.27 -7.28 8.16
CA GLY A 99 7.60 -6.47 9.16
C GLY A 99 7.19 -5.08 8.66
N ARG A 100 7.30 -4.80 7.35
CA ARG A 100 6.84 -3.51 6.79
C ARG A 100 5.33 -3.55 6.63
N LYS A 101 4.67 -2.44 6.97
CA LYS A 101 3.28 -2.22 6.57
C LYS A 101 3.22 -2.03 5.06
N VAL A 102 2.31 -2.72 4.38
CA VAL A 102 2.09 -2.56 2.95
C VAL A 102 0.81 -1.76 2.78
N GLY A 103 0.90 -0.55 2.21
CA GLY A 103 -0.25 0.36 2.22
C GLY A 103 -0.26 1.40 1.09
N ARG A 104 -1.43 2.02 0.91
CA ARG A 104 -1.57 3.23 0.09
C ARG A 104 -1.21 4.44 0.95
N VAL A 105 -0.34 5.30 0.44
CA VAL A 105 0.14 6.49 1.14
C VAL A 105 -0.53 7.72 0.53
N TYR A 106 -1.05 8.60 1.39
CA TYR A 106 -1.72 9.83 1.00
C TYR A 106 -1.07 11.04 1.65
N ILE A 107 -1.00 12.14 0.90
CA ILE A 107 -0.74 13.49 1.40
C ILE A 107 -1.96 14.32 0.98
N ASP A 108 -2.77 14.74 1.95
CA ASP A 108 -4.09 15.31 1.67
C ASP A 108 -4.88 14.38 0.72
N ASP A 109 -5.32 14.86 -0.43
CA ASP A 109 -6.04 14.07 -1.45
C ASP A 109 -5.13 13.38 -2.48
N ILE A 110 -3.80 13.50 -2.34
CA ILE A 110 -2.83 12.95 -3.30
C ILE A 110 -2.48 11.51 -2.92
N ASP A 111 -2.87 10.57 -3.78
CA ASP A 111 -2.38 9.18 -3.73
C ASP A 111 -0.93 9.11 -4.25
N VAL A 112 0.02 8.94 -3.33
CA VAL A 112 1.45 8.90 -3.64
C VAL A 112 1.79 7.69 -4.52
N ASN A 113 1.13 6.54 -4.32
CA ASN A 113 1.39 5.35 -5.11
C ASN A 113 0.99 5.60 -6.58
N ALA A 114 -0.16 6.21 -6.81
CA ALA A 114 -0.63 6.59 -8.13
C ALA A 114 0.28 7.66 -8.77
N GLU A 115 0.73 8.66 -8.00
CA GLU A 115 1.63 9.70 -8.49
C GLU A 115 2.98 9.10 -8.94
N MET A 116 3.54 8.15 -8.18
CA MET A 116 4.77 7.44 -8.55
C MET A 116 4.65 6.70 -9.89
N VAL A 117 3.49 6.08 -10.17
CA VAL A 117 3.23 5.43 -11.47
C VAL A 117 3.05 6.48 -12.58
N LYS A 118 2.27 7.54 -12.31
CA LYS A 118 1.96 8.61 -13.26
C LYS A 118 3.21 9.34 -13.77
N ILE A 119 4.19 9.59 -12.91
CA ILE A 119 5.47 10.22 -13.27
C ILE A 119 6.48 9.23 -13.87
N GLY A 120 6.13 7.95 -13.97
CA GLY A 120 7.01 6.90 -14.49
C GLY A 120 8.16 6.55 -13.54
N ALA A 121 7.96 6.66 -12.23
CA ALA A 121 8.95 6.25 -11.22
C ALA A 121 8.72 4.83 -10.68
N ALA A 122 7.54 4.26 -10.93
CA ALA A 122 7.17 2.92 -10.50
C ALA A 122 6.51 2.10 -11.61
N TRP A 123 6.65 0.79 -11.51
CA TRP A 123 5.87 -0.20 -12.23
C TRP A 123 4.62 -0.55 -11.45
N VAL A 124 3.54 -0.89 -12.15
CA VAL A 124 2.38 -1.53 -11.53
C VAL A 124 2.73 -2.98 -11.24
N TYR A 125 2.68 -3.36 -9.96
CA TYR A 125 3.08 -4.69 -9.54
C TYR A 125 1.92 -5.67 -9.78
N ARG A 126 1.87 -6.22 -10.99
CA ARG A 126 0.76 -7.04 -11.51
C ARG A 126 0.33 -8.21 -10.60
N LYS A 127 1.24 -8.73 -9.77
CA LYS A 127 0.93 -9.80 -8.81
C LYS A 127 -0.05 -9.35 -7.71
N TYR A 128 -0.01 -8.08 -7.32
CA TYR A 128 -0.75 -7.54 -6.17
C TYR A 128 -1.70 -6.40 -6.53
N ALA A 129 -1.50 -5.73 -7.66
CA ALA A 129 -2.33 -4.62 -8.10
C ALA A 129 -3.78 -5.07 -8.36
N ARG A 130 -4.72 -4.33 -7.78
CA ARG A 130 -6.17 -4.52 -7.98
C ARG A 130 -6.82 -3.27 -8.58
N ASP A 131 -6.23 -2.10 -8.30
CA ASP A 131 -6.70 -0.83 -8.83
C ASP A 131 -6.39 -0.68 -10.32
N GLN A 132 -7.44 -0.70 -11.15
CA GLN A 132 -7.34 -0.54 -12.60
C GLN A 132 -6.83 0.83 -13.02
N ASN A 133 -6.98 1.87 -12.18
CA ASN A 133 -6.47 3.20 -12.48
C ASN A 133 -4.94 3.20 -12.57
N LEU A 134 -4.25 2.40 -11.75
CA LEU A 134 -2.78 2.26 -11.83
C LEU A 134 -2.33 1.79 -13.22
N TYR A 135 -3.03 0.83 -13.82
CA TYR A 135 -2.71 0.34 -15.16
C TYR A 135 -2.93 1.43 -16.23
N ALA A 136 -4.00 2.22 -16.10
CA ALA A 136 -4.25 3.34 -16.99
C ALA A 136 -3.15 4.41 -16.87
N LEU A 137 -2.73 4.74 -15.66
CA LEU A 137 -1.63 5.68 -15.39
C LEU A 137 -0.30 5.16 -15.96
N GLU A 138 0.03 3.88 -15.78
CA GLU A 138 1.25 3.31 -16.34
C GLU A 138 1.23 3.36 -17.87
N LYS A 139 0.11 3.00 -18.50
CA LYS A 139 -0.07 3.08 -19.96
C LYS A 139 0.15 4.51 -20.46
N GLN A 140 -0.38 5.50 -19.75
CA GLN A 140 -0.16 6.92 -20.10
C GLN A 140 1.30 7.33 -19.92
N ALA A 141 1.95 6.93 -18.82
CA ALA A 141 3.35 7.23 -18.54
C ALA A 141 4.28 6.65 -19.61
N ARG A 142 4.02 5.40 -20.04
CA ARG A 142 4.71 4.74 -21.16
C ARG A 142 4.53 5.51 -22.46
N LYS A 143 3.27 5.83 -22.82
CA LYS A 143 2.94 6.58 -24.04
C LYS A 143 3.64 7.94 -24.09
N LYS A 144 3.71 8.64 -22.95
CA LYS A 144 4.34 9.95 -22.82
C LYS A 144 5.87 9.89 -22.66
N ARG A 145 6.46 8.69 -22.54
CA ARG A 145 7.89 8.48 -22.25
C ARG A 145 8.35 9.40 -21.10
N VAL A 146 7.74 9.24 -19.94
CA VAL A 146 8.15 9.95 -18.70
C VAL A 146 8.88 9.02 -17.75
N GLY A 147 9.75 9.59 -16.93
CA GLY A 147 10.54 8.84 -15.97
C GLY A 147 11.32 7.68 -16.59
N LEU A 148 11.18 6.48 -16.01
CA LEU A 148 11.88 5.28 -16.45
C LEU A 148 11.52 4.86 -17.88
N TRP A 149 10.37 5.31 -18.41
CA TRP A 149 9.95 5.05 -19.80
C TRP A 149 10.73 5.85 -20.85
N ARG A 150 11.67 6.72 -20.44
CA ARG A 150 12.64 7.39 -21.33
C ARG A 150 13.87 6.55 -21.61
N LEU A 151 14.14 5.55 -20.77
CA LEU A 151 15.30 4.68 -20.93
C LEU A 151 15.18 3.86 -22.23
N PRO A 152 16.30 3.37 -22.78
CA PRO A 152 16.26 2.34 -23.80
C PRO A 152 15.42 1.14 -23.36
N GLU A 153 14.66 0.53 -24.26
CA GLU A 153 13.74 -0.58 -23.93
C GLU A 153 14.45 -1.73 -23.22
N ALA A 154 15.69 -2.05 -23.62
CA ALA A 154 16.52 -3.07 -22.96
C ALA A 154 16.83 -2.79 -21.48
N GLN A 155 16.70 -1.54 -21.02
CA GLN A 155 16.89 -1.14 -19.62
C GLN A 155 15.56 -1.07 -18.84
N GLN A 156 14.42 -1.12 -19.53
CA GLN A 156 13.08 -1.10 -18.93
C GLN A 156 12.67 -2.49 -18.43
N VAL A 157 13.50 -3.07 -17.56
CA VAL A 157 13.20 -4.37 -16.94
C VAL A 157 12.33 -4.12 -15.70
N PRO A 158 11.25 -4.86 -15.45
CA PRO A 158 10.52 -4.72 -14.21
C PRO A 158 11.31 -5.29 -13.01
N PRO A 159 11.15 -4.76 -11.79
CA PRO A 159 12.02 -5.11 -10.66
C PRO A 159 11.93 -6.61 -10.29
N TRP A 160 10.75 -7.22 -10.41
CA TRP A 160 10.58 -8.66 -10.14
C TRP A 160 11.31 -9.58 -11.14
N GLU A 161 11.59 -9.12 -12.36
CA GLU A 161 12.44 -9.85 -13.32
C GLU A 161 13.91 -9.57 -13.05
N TRP A 162 14.28 -8.31 -12.76
CA TRP A 162 15.64 -7.94 -12.38
C TRP A 162 16.15 -8.74 -11.17
N ARG A 163 15.31 -8.99 -10.17
CA ARG A 163 15.66 -9.81 -9.00
C ARG A 163 15.98 -11.28 -9.36
N LYS A 164 15.48 -11.80 -10.48
CA LYS A 164 15.74 -13.18 -10.91
C LYS A 164 17.11 -13.33 -11.58
N THR A 165 17.61 -12.28 -12.24
CA THR A 165 18.90 -12.31 -12.94
C THR A 165 20.10 -12.13 -12.01
N LYS A 166 19.85 -11.77 -10.75
CA LYS A 166 20.86 -11.58 -9.69
C LYS A 166 20.94 -12.73 -8.69
N ARG A 167 20.24 -13.84 -8.95
CA ARG A 167 20.28 -15.06 -8.15
C ARG A 167 21.27 -16.07 -8.69
#